data_AF-A0A975PD58-F1
#
_entry.id   AF-A0A975PD58-F1
#
_cell.length_a   1.000
_cell.length_b   1.000
_cell.length_c   1.000
_cell.angle_alpha   90.00
_cell.angle_beta   90.00
_cell.angle_gamma   90.00
#
_symmetry.space_group_name_H-M   'P 1'
#
loop_
_entity.id
_entity.type
_entity.pdbx_description
1 polymer ?
#
loop_
_entity_poly.entity_id
_entity_poly.type
_entity_poly.pdbx_seq_one_letter_code
_entity_poly.pdbx_strand_id
1 'polypeptide(L)'
;MPELARQESREGLEAFAAHWYELANYGYATGDVEPVRAVSGDTCLVCDGYYRTLASGYVDGDWIAGGEVHVEGVTTPSYDFVPTADGYFQAIITITQEPLVYYGPEGYQGTAKGIGIPLEQIMEAEFLDGGWHVRTLETLVVQQ
;
A
#
# COMPACT_ATOMS: atom_id res chain seq x y z
N MET A 1 -6.97 9.84 7.49
CA MET A 1 -6.66 10.74 6.36
C MET A 1 -5.99 12.02 6.86
N PRO A 2 -4.75 12.29 6.44
CA PRO A 2 -4.04 13.57 6.64
C PRO A 2 -4.77 14.74 6.00
N GLU A 3 -4.51 15.96 6.48
CA GLU A 3 -5.18 17.16 5.97
C GLU A 3 -4.82 17.47 4.50
N LEU A 4 -3.56 17.31 4.11
CA LEU A 4 -3.14 17.48 2.71
C LEU A 4 -3.81 16.45 1.79
N ALA A 5 -3.96 15.21 2.26
CA ALA A 5 -4.61 14.13 1.53
C ALA A 5 -6.13 14.33 1.33
N ARG A 6 -6.70 15.45 1.77
CA ARG A 6 -8.10 15.82 1.49
C ARG A 6 -8.22 16.79 0.31
N GLN A 7 -7.11 17.14 -0.33
CA GLN A 7 -7.08 18.08 -1.44
C GLN A 7 -6.97 17.31 -2.75
N GLU A 8 -7.78 17.69 -3.75
CA GLU A 8 -7.63 17.26 -5.14
C GLU A 8 -6.47 18.02 -5.78
N SER A 9 -5.26 17.72 -5.32
CA SER A 9 -4.02 18.32 -5.82
C SER A 9 -2.91 17.29 -5.89
N ARG A 10 -1.81 17.66 -6.55
CA ARG A 10 -0.60 16.85 -6.60
C ARG A 10 -0.11 16.47 -5.20
N GLU A 11 0.05 17.46 -4.33
CA GLU A 11 0.52 17.27 -2.96
C GLU A 11 -0.49 16.44 -2.15
N GLY A 12 -1.78 16.57 -2.44
CA GLY A 12 -2.81 15.75 -1.83
C GLY A 12 -2.71 14.28 -2.23
N LEU A 13 -2.46 13.99 -3.51
CA LEU A 13 -2.23 12.62 -3.98
C LEU A 13 -0.95 12.03 -3.38
N GLU A 14 0.15 12.80 -3.35
CA GLU A 14 1.41 12.33 -2.76
C GLU A 14 1.24 12.03 -1.25
N ALA A 15 0.53 12.88 -0.53
CA ALA A 15 0.20 12.67 0.88
C ALA A 15 -0.74 11.46 1.10
N PHE A 16 -1.70 11.24 0.21
CA PHE A 16 -2.58 10.08 0.25
C PHE A 16 -1.80 8.78 0.01
N ALA A 17 -0.93 8.76 -1.00
CA ALA A 17 -0.14 7.58 -1.34
C ALA A 17 0.76 7.16 -0.16
N ALA A 18 1.40 8.12 0.52
CA ALA A 18 2.16 7.84 1.74
C ALA A 18 1.25 7.30 2.87
N HIS A 19 0.10 7.93 3.11
CA HIS A 19 -0.84 7.50 4.13
C HIS A 19 -1.40 6.08 3.88
N TRP A 20 -1.59 5.70 2.62
CA TRP A 20 -2.04 4.35 2.28
C TRP A 20 -1.10 3.28 2.84
N TYR A 21 0.21 3.49 2.81
CA TYR A 21 1.18 2.57 3.43
C TYR A 21 1.19 2.63 4.95
N GLU A 22 0.85 3.77 5.57
CA GLU A 22 0.61 3.82 7.03
C GLU A 22 -0.57 2.92 7.42
N LEU A 23 -1.64 2.93 6.62
CA LEU A 23 -2.78 2.02 6.81
C LEU A 23 -2.39 0.56 6.56
N ALA A 24 -1.57 0.30 5.54
CA ALA A 24 -1.06 -1.04 5.25
C ALA A 24 -0.21 -1.58 6.42
N ASN A 25 0.70 -0.76 6.96
CA ASN A 25 1.52 -1.08 8.12
C ASN A 25 0.68 -1.32 9.38
N TYR A 26 -0.39 -0.54 9.58
CA TYR A 26 -1.34 -0.81 10.65
C TYR A 26 -1.93 -2.22 10.54
N GLY A 27 -2.35 -2.65 9.35
CA GLY A 27 -2.84 -4.02 9.18
C GLY A 27 -1.74 -5.08 9.28
N TYR A 28 -0.50 -4.81 8.84
CA TYR A 28 0.61 -5.74 9.12
C TYR A 28 0.88 -5.94 10.61
N ALA A 29 0.66 -4.90 11.42
CA ALA A 29 0.84 -4.97 12.87
C ALA A 29 -0.35 -5.59 13.62
N THR A 30 -1.57 -5.49 13.07
CA THR A 30 -2.82 -5.81 13.80
C THR A 30 -3.68 -6.91 13.17
N GLY A 31 -3.47 -7.23 11.91
CA GLY A 31 -4.35 -8.07 11.10
C GLY A 31 -5.59 -7.35 10.57
N ASP A 32 -5.82 -6.09 10.92
CA ASP A 32 -6.98 -5.32 10.47
C ASP A 32 -6.75 -4.70 9.08
N VAL A 33 -7.44 -5.24 8.08
CA VAL A 33 -7.37 -4.82 6.67
C VAL A 33 -8.39 -3.72 6.32
N GLU A 34 -9.37 -3.46 7.18
CA GLU A 34 -10.51 -2.61 6.85
C GLU A 34 -10.12 -1.17 6.50
N PRO A 35 -9.13 -0.53 7.17
CA PRO A 35 -8.70 0.81 6.78
C PRO A 35 -8.18 0.89 5.34
N VAL A 36 -7.46 -0.14 4.87
CA VAL A 36 -6.97 -0.21 3.49
C VAL A 36 -8.12 -0.50 2.52
N ARG A 37 -9.04 -1.42 2.86
CA ARG A 37 -10.23 -1.71 2.05
C ARG A 37 -11.11 -0.48 1.85
N ALA A 38 -11.28 0.34 2.89
CA ALA A 38 -12.12 1.53 2.83
C ALA A 38 -11.65 2.56 1.79
N VAL A 39 -10.38 2.52 1.38
CA VAL A 39 -9.78 3.47 0.41
C VAL A 39 -9.21 2.79 -0.82
N SER A 40 -9.53 1.51 -1.06
CA SER A 40 -9.01 0.74 -2.20
C SER A 40 -10.13 0.01 -2.93
N GLY A 41 -10.14 0.09 -4.26
CA GLY A 41 -11.07 -0.61 -5.12
C GLY A 41 -10.71 -2.09 -5.34
N ASP A 42 -11.71 -2.87 -5.74
CA ASP A 42 -11.64 -4.32 -5.93
C ASP A 42 -10.68 -4.77 -7.07
N THR A 43 -10.17 -3.84 -7.86
CA THR A 43 -9.26 -4.12 -8.98
C THR A 43 -7.78 -4.06 -8.61
N CYS A 44 -7.45 -3.73 -7.37
CA CYS A 44 -6.07 -3.53 -6.93
C CYS A 44 -5.37 -4.87 -6.58
N LEU A 45 -4.50 -5.34 -7.48
CA LEU A 45 -3.80 -6.63 -7.32
C LEU A 45 -2.83 -6.67 -6.13
N VAL A 46 -2.12 -5.57 -5.85
CA VAL A 46 -1.26 -5.48 -4.66
C VAL A 46 -2.10 -5.51 -3.38
N CYS A 47 -3.25 -4.82 -3.37
CA CYS A 47 -4.20 -4.83 -2.25
C CYS A 47 -4.69 -6.26 -1.97
N ASP A 48 -5.06 -7.01 -3.01
CA ASP A 48 -5.46 -8.41 -2.90
C ASP A 48 -4.37 -9.32 -2.32
N GLY A 49 -3.11 -9.13 -2.76
CA GLY A 49 -1.95 -9.83 -2.22
C GLY A 49 -1.76 -9.55 -0.72
N TYR A 50 -1.90 -8.29 -0.34
CA TYR A 50 -1.87 -7.84 1.04
C TYR A 50 -2.98 -8.48 1.88
N TYR A 51 -4.24 -8.46 1.42
CA TYR A 51 -5.36 -9.07 2.14
C TYR A 51 -5.18 -10.56 2.36
N ARG A 52 -4.70 -11.30 1.34
CA ARG A 52 -4.42 -12.74 1.48
C ARG A 52 -3.30 -13.00 2.49
N THR A 53 -2.26 -12.18 2.49
CA THR A 53 -1.14 -12.29 3.42
C THR A 53 -1.64 -12.16 4.86
N LEU A 54 -2.41 -11.10 5.16
CA LEU A 54 -2.93 -10.88 6.51
C LEU A 54 -3.98 -11.90 6.93
N ALA A 55 -4.88 -12.30 6.03
CA ALA A 55 -5.85 -13.36 6.32
C ALA A 55 -5.15 -14.67 6.71
N SER A 56 -4.01 -14.99 6.09
CA SER A 56 -3.23 -16.19 6.43
C SER A 56 -2.37 -16.02 7.68
N GLY A 57 -1.82 -14.82 7.94
CA GLY A 57 -0.90 -14.60 9.05
C GLY A 57 -1.57 -14.30 10.40
N TYR A 58 -2.89 -14.11 10.42
CA TYR A 58 -3.69 -13.86 11.63
C TYR A 58 -4.80 -14.90 11.85
N VAL A 59 -4.73 -16.05 11.19
CA VAL A 59 -5.72 -17.13 11.32
C VAL A 59 -5.49 -17.94 12.61
N ASP A 60 -6.55 -18.38 13.28
CA ASP A 60 -6.48 -19.34 14.41
C ASP A 60 -5.51 -19.00 15.56
N GLY A 61 -5.27 -17.70 15.79
CA GLY A 61 -4.35 -17.21 16.83
C GLY A 61 -2.90 -16.98 16.35
N ASP A 62 -2.65 -17.14 15.06
CA ASP A 62 -1.41 -16.72 14.42
C ASP A 62 -1.26 -15.19 14.47
N TRP A 63 -0.02 -14.74 14.34
CA TRP A 63 0.32 -13.32 14.24
C TRP A 63 1.62 -13.13 13.46
N ILE A 64 1.80 -11.90 12.96
CA ILE A 64 2.98 -11.48 12.20
C ILE A 64 3.80 -10.51 13.04
N ALA A 65 5.12 -10.68 13.03
CA ALA A 65 6.08 -9.67 13.47
C ALA A 65 6.86 -9.10 12.27
N GLY A 66 7.27 -7.84 12.36
CA GLY A 66 7.97 -7.16 11.27
C GLY A 66 7.02 -6.82 10.12
N GLY A 67 7.49 -6.94 8.89
CA GLY A 67 6.70 -6.65 7.68
C GLY A 67 6.44 -5.17 7.40
N GLU A 68 7.00 -4.27 8.20
CA GLU A 68 6.85 -2.82 8.02
C GLU A 68 7.36 -2.41 6.63
N VAL A 69 6.52 -1.68 5.91
CA VAL A 69 6.83 -1.07 4.63
C VAL A 69 7.34 0.34 4.88
N HIS A 70 8.53 0.64 4.37
CA HIS A 70 9.12 1.97 4.44
C HIS A 70 8.93 2.66 3.11
N VAL A 71 8.28 3.83 3.11
CA VAL A 71 8.13 4.69 1.93
C VAL A 71 9.37 5.55 1.80
N GLU A 72 10.20 5.25 0.79
CA GLU A 72 11.45 5.95 0.50
C GLU A 72 11.22 7.22 -0.33
N GLY A 73 10.12 7.26 -1.09
CA GLY A 73 9.75 8.41 -1.91
C GLY A 73 8.38 8.28 -2.55
N VAL A 74 7.75 9.43 -2.81
CA VAL A 74 6.48 9.53 -3.55
C VAL A 74 6.62 10.66 -4.56
N THR A 75 6.23 10.42 -5.80
CA THR A 75 6.23 11.43 -6.86
C THR A 75 5.04 11.25 -7.80
N THR A 76 4.60 12.31 -8.46
CA THR A 76 3.70 12.17 -9.63
C THR A 76 4.52 12.14 -10.93
N PRO A 77 4.19 11.26 -11.89
CA PRO A 77 4.91 11.21 -13.18
C PRO A 77 4.57 12.41 -14.08
N SER A 78 3.39 13.01 -13.90
CA SER A 78 2.96 14.20 -14.62
C SER A 78 3.31 15.47 -13.84
N TYR A 79 4.04 16.39 -14.48
CA TYR A 79 4.36 17.70 -13.90
C TYR A 79 3.12 18.59 -13.81
N ASP A 80 2.28 18.57 -14.84
CA ASP A 80 1.06 19.37 -14.94
C ASP A 80 -0.12 18.76 -14.16
N PHE A 81 0.09 17.65 -13.46
CA PHE A 81 -0.92 16.93 -12.68
C PHE A 81 -2.18 16.66 -13.51
N VAL A 82 -1.99 16.08 -14.69
CA VAL A 82 -3.09 15.68 -15.58
C VAL A 82 -3.48 14.22 -15.34
N PRO A 83 -4.78 13.88 -15.37
CA PRO A 83 -5.22 12.50 -15.24
C PRO A 83 -4.85 11.67 -16.48
N THR A 84 -4.85 10.34 -16.32
CA THR A 84 -4.73 9.36 -17.40
C THR A 84 -5.94 9.44 -18.35
N ALA A 85 -5.89 8.72 -19.46
CA ALA A 85 -7.02 8.64 -20.40
C ALA A 85 -8.30 8.10 -19.75
N ASP A 86 -8.15 7.29 -18.69
CA ASP A 86 -9.26 6.71 -17.92
C ASP A 86 -9.72 7.62 -16.76
N GLY A 87 -9.10 8.79 -16.58
CA GLY A 87 -9.51 9.81 -15.61
C GLY A 87 -8.85 9.68 -14.23
N TYR A 88 -7.85 8.81 -14.06
CA TYR A 88 -7.16 8.59 -12.78
C TYR A 88 -5.89 9.42 -12.66
N PHE A 89 -5.48 9.75 -11.45
CA PHE A 89 -4.19 10.38 -11.18
C PHE A 89 -3.18 9.35 -10.71
N GLN A 90 -1.92 9.55 -11.09
CA GLN A 90 -0.84 8.59 -10.84
C GLN A 90 0.16 9.11 -9.80
N ALA A 91 0.58 8.21 -8.91
CA ALA A 91 1.75 8.40 -8.06
C ALA A 91 2.70 7.21 -8.19
N ILE A 92 4.00 7.47 -8.27
CA ILE A 92 5.07 6.48 -8.18
C ILE A 92 5.58 6.51 -6.75
N ILE A 93 5.55 5.34 -6.10
CA ILE A 93 5.99 5.15 -4.73
C ILE A 93 7.20 4.22 -4.74
N THR A 94 8.30 4.68 -4.15
CA THR A 94 9.47 3.83 -3.90
C THR A 94 9.37 3.27 -2.48
N ILE A 95 9.44 1.95 -2.33
CA ILE A 95 9.33 1.28 -1.03
C ILE A 95 10.44 0.28 -0.77
N THR A 96 10.78 0.09 0.51
CA THR A 96 11.40 -1.13 1.03
C THR A 96 10.44 -1.82 2.01
N GLN A 97 10.71 -3.07 2.37
CA GLN A 97 9.88 -3.79 3.33
C GLN A 97 10.73 -4.73 4.18
N GLU A 98 10.47 -4.74 5.47
CA GLU A 98 11.08 -5.68 6.40
C GLU A 98 10.58 -7.13 6.15
N PRO A 99 11.39 -8.15 6.49
CA PRO A 99 10.89 -9.52 6.50
C PRO A 99 9.66 -9.69 7.39
N LEU A 100 8.73 -10.55 6.96
CA LEU A 100 7.58 -10.95 7.77
C LEU A 100 7.95 -12.21 8.53
N VAL A 101 7.76 -12.20 9.85
CA VAL A 101 8.00 -13.37 10.71
C VAL A 101 6.66 -13.87 11.22
N TYR A 102 6.32 -15.11 10.87
CA TYR A 102 5.05 -15.73 11.22
C TYR A 102 5.20 -16.53 12.51
N TYR A 103 4.25 -16.34 13.41
CA TYR A 103 4.13 -17.06 14.66
C TYR A 103 2.72 -17.64 14.79
N GLY A 104 2.62 -18.77 15.46
CA GLY A 104 1.37 -19.38 15.87
C GLY A 104 1.40 -19.78 17.34
N PRO A 105 0.37 -20.47 17.84
CA PRO A 105 0.31 -20.93 19.24
C PRO A 105 1.52 -21.77 19.68
N GLU A 106 2.13 -22.51 18.75
CA GLU A 106 3.32 -23.35 18.96
C GLU A 106 4.64 -22.59 18.80
N GLY A 107 4.59 -21.28 18.55
CA GLY A 107 5.76 -20.42 18.35
C GLY A 107 6.07 -20.13 16.88
N TYR A 108 7.34 -19.93 16.56
CA TYR A 108 7.81 -19.53 15.22
C TYR A 108 7.41 -20.54 14.13
N GLN A 109 6.82 -20.04 13.04
CA GLN A 109 6.36 -20.83 11.90
C GLN A 109 7.21 -20.61 10.64
N GLY A 110 7.76 -19.41 10.46
CA GLY A 110 8.57 -19.12 9.28
C GLY A 110 8.87 -17.64 9.08
N THR A 111 9.71 -17.35 8.09
CA THR A 111 10.00 -15.98 7.65
C THR A 111 9.75 -15.88 6.15
N ALA A 112 8.94 -14.91 5.73
CA ALA A 112 8.91 -14.46 4.35
C ALA A 112 9.92 -13.33 4.14
N LYS A 113 10.62 -13.36 3.01
CA LYS A 113 11.56 -12.29 2.66
C LYS A 113 10.80 -10.98 2.45
N GLY A 114 11.33 -9.90 3.00
CA GLY A 114 10.90 -8.55 2.67
C GLY A 114 11.53 -8.06 1.36
N ILE A 115 11.44 -6.75 1.14
CA ILE A 115 11.98 -6.04 -0.02
C ILE A 115 13.23 -5.27 0.45
N GLY A 116 14.40 -5.90 0.30
CA GLY A 116 15.68 -5.33 0.74
C GLY A 116 16.34 -4.37 -0.26
N ILE A 117 15.84 -4.31 -1.49
CA ILE A 117 16.25 -3.34 -2.52
C ILE A 117 15.00 -2.54 -2.86
N PRO A 118 15.04 -1.20 -2.83
CA PRO A 118 13.88 -0.38 -3.14
C PRO A 118 13.25 -0.77 -4.48
N LEU A 119 11.93 -0.99 -4.46
CA LEU A 119 11.14 -1.19 -5.67
C LEU A 119 10.18 -0.03 -5.84
N GLU A 120 9.72 0.17 -7.07
CA GLU A 120 8.74 1.19 -7.39
C GLU A 120 7.38 0.54 -7.62
N GLN A 121 6.34 1.17 -7.10
CA GLN A 121 4.95 0.85 -7.41
C GLN A 121 4.28 2.07 -8.03
N ILE A 122 3.39 1.84 -8.99
CA ILE A 122 2.52 2.88 -9.52
C ILE A 122 1.12 2.71 -8.93
N MET A 123 0.64 3.76 -8.28
CA MET A 123 -0.72 3.90 -7.78
C MET A 123 -1.52 4.71 -8.79
N GLU A 124 -2.68 4.21 -9.18
CA GLU A 124 -3.72 5.02 -9.81
C GLU A 124 -4.82 5.29 -8.80
N ALA A 125 -5.23 6.54 -8.65
CA ALA A 125 -6.24 6.97 -7.71
C ALA A 125 -7.25 7.95 -8.32
N GLU A 126 -8.46 7.93 -7.80
CA GLU A 126 -9.52 8.89 -8.11
C GLU A 126 -9.86 9.73 -6.86
N PHE A 127 -10.24 10.99 -7.06
CA PHE A 127 -10.73 11.84 -5.99
C PHE A 127 -12.27 11.88 -6.02
N LEU A 128 -12.91 11.25 -5.03
CA LEU A 128 -14.35 11.11 -4.94
C LEU A 128 -14.84 11.55 -3.56
N ASP A 129 -15.96 12.27 -3.51
CA ASP A 129 -16.63 12.68 -2.26
C ASP A 129 -15.70 13.32 -1.21
N GLY A 130 -14.67 14.05 -1.68
CA GLY A 130 -13.70 14.74 -0.82
C GLY A 130 -12.54 13.87 -0.33
N GLY A 131 -12.30 12.70 -0.93
CA GLY A 131 -11.19 11.82 -0.58
C GLY A 131 -10.63 11.02 -1.76
N TRP A 132 -9.35 10.69 -1.67
CA TRP A 132 -8.69 9.80 -2.62
C TRP A 132 -9.04 8.33 -2.39
N HIS A 133 -9.21 7.59 -3.48
CA HIS A 133 -9.41 6.14 -3.48
C HIS A 133 -8.49 5.49 -4.50
N VAL A 134 -7.78 4.43 -4.09
CA VAL A 134 -6.92 3.64 -4.97
C VAL A 134 -7.78 2.83 -5.93
N ARG A 135 -7.50 2.91 -7.22
CA ARG A 135 -8.07 2.06 -8.27
C ARG A 135 -7.22 0.82 -8.51
N THR A 136 -5.93 1.04 -8.67
CA THR A 136 -4.92 -0.01 -8.82
C THR A 136 -3.61 0.43 -8.18
N LEU A 137 -2.83 -0.57 -7.76
CA LEU A 137 -1.47 -0.41 -7.29
C LEU A 137 -0.68 -1.57 -7.88
N GLU A 138 0.36 -1.26 -8.65
CA GLU A 138 1.12 -2.25 -9.40
C GLU A 138 2.61 -2.07 -9.15
N THR A 139 3.32 -3.19 -8.96
CA THR A 139 4.78 -3.16 -8.88
C THR A 139 5.38 -2.99 -10.26
N LEU A 140 6.19 -1.95 -10.44
CA LEU A 140 6.95 -1.74 -11.67
C LEU A 140 8.11 -2.74 -11.70
N VAL A 141 8.00 -3.74 -12.58
CA VAL A 141 9.06 -4.72 -12.77
C VAL A 141 10.12 -4.10 -13.68
N VAL A 142 11.29 -3.77 -13.14
CA VAL A 142 12.45 -3.48 -13.98
C VAL A 142 12.87 -4.80 -14.61
N GLN A 143 12.62 -4.97 -15.91
CA GLN A 143 13.20 -6.09 -16.67
C GLN A 143 14.72 -6.03 -16.51
N GLN A 144 15.29 -7.01 -15.81
CA GLN A 144 16.74 -7.25 -15.80
C GLN A 144 17.13 -8.10 -17.01
#